data_AF-W1XGI1-F1
#
_entry.id   AF-W1XGI1-F1
#
_cell.length_a   1.000
_cell.length_b   1.000
_cell.length_c   1.000
_cell.angle_alpha   90.00
_cell.angle_beta   90.00
_cell.angle_gamma   90.00
#
_symmetry.space_group_name_H-M   'P 1'
#
loop_
_entity.id
_entity.type
_entity.pdbx_description
1 polymer ?
#
loop_
_entity_poly.entity_id
_entity_poly.type
_entity_poly.pdbx_seq_one_letter_code
_entity_poly.pdbx_strand_id
1 'polypeptide(L)'
;MPMELMGLKKQERTQMVTKMLDLVGLQEFGKRYPYELSGGMQQRVGIARALAIDPEILLMDEPFSALDEFTREKLHVDLLD
;
A
#
# COMPACT_ATOMS: atom_id res chain seq x y z
N MET A 1 -4.98 13.26 6.87
CA MET A 1 -4.67 12.13 5.95
C MET A 1 -5.99 11.50 5.46
N PRO A 2 -6.06 10.83 4.28
CA PRO A 2 -7.33 10.42 3.64
C PRO A 2 -8.31 9.68 4.57
N MET A 3 -7.83 8.67 5.30
CA MET A 3 -8.65 7.93 6.27
C MET A 3 -9.21 8.77 7.43
N GLU A 4 -8.52 9.85 7.80
CA GLU A 4 -8.99 10.76 8.84
C GLU A 4 -10.11 11.66 8.32
N LEU A 5 -10.02 12.06 7.06
CA LEU A 5 -11.09 12.80 6.37
C LEU A 5 -12.34 11.93 6.18
N MET A 6 -12.16 10.61 6.03
CA MET A 6 -13.24 9.62 6.01
C MET A 6 -13.83 9.33 7.41
N GLY A 7 -13.32 9.95 8.47
CA GLY A 7 -13.85 9.78 9.84
C GLY A 7 -13.50 8.45 10.52
N LEU A 8 -12.54 7.68 9.97
CA LEU A 8 -12.15 6.39 10.55
C LEU A 8 -11.49 6.57 11.93
N LYS A 9 -11.92 5.76 12.91
CA LYS A 9 -11.33 5.74 14.26
C LYS A 9 -9.90 5.21 14.19
N LYS A 10 -9.08 5.60 15.17
CA LYS A 10 -7.67 5.19 15.26
C LYS A 10 -7.47 3.66 15.13
N GLN A 11 -8.36 2.87 15.74
CA GLN A 11 -8.30 1.41 15.67
C GLN A 11 -8.53 0.89 14.24
N GLU A 12 -9.56 1.39 13.55
CA GLU A 12 -9.89 1.02 12.17
C GLU A 12 -8.75 1.41 11.22
N ARG A 13 -8.18 2.61 11.40
CA ARG A 13 -6.99 3.05 10.64
C ARG A 13 -5.80 2.13 10.86
N THR A 14 -5.57 1.71 12.11
CA THR A 14 -4.44 0.83 12.43
C THR A 14 -4.62 -0.54 11.77
N GLN A 15 -5.83 -1.11 11.83
CA GLN A 15 -6.15 -2.37 11.16
C GLN A 15 -5.96 -2.27 9.63
N MET A 16 -6.44 -1.18 9.03
CA MET A 16 -6.27 -0.95 7.59
C MET A 16 -4.79 -0.80 7.21
N VAL A 17 -4.02 -0.02 7.97
CA VAL A 17 -2.57 0.13 7.74
C VAL A 17 -1.87 -1.23 7.83
N THR A 18 -2.18 -2.05 8.84
CA THR A 18 -1.60 -3.40 8.96
C THR A 18 -1.94 -4.27 7.76
N LYS A 19 -3.21 -4.31 7.34
CA LYS A 19 -3.65 -5.07 6.15
C LYS A 19 -2.91 -4.61 4.88
N MET A 20 -2.79 -3.30 4.69
CA MET A 20 -2.16 -2.74 3.49
C MET A 20 -0.65 -2.96 3.47
N LEU A 21 0.02 -2.92 4.61
CA LEU A 21 1.44 -3.24 4.70
C LEU A 21 1.72 -4.73 4.46
N ASP A 22 0.84 -5.63 4.92
CA ASP A 22 0.94 -7.06 4.64
C ASP A 22 0.74 -7.37 3.15
N LEU A 23 -0.26 -6.73 2.52
CA LEU A 23 -0.52 -6.83 1.08
C LEU A 23 0.73 -6.58 0.24
N VAL A 24 1.49 -5.52 0.57
CA VAL A 24 2.70 -5.14 -0.16
C VAL A 24 4.01 -5.72 0.42
N GLY A 25 3.92 -6.59 1.43
CA GLY A 25 5.08 -7.24 2.04
C GLY A 25 6.01 -6.30 2.83
N LEU A 26 5.47 -5.25 3.46
CA LEU A 26 6.21 -4.22 4.20
C LEU A 26 5.83 -4.13 5.69
N GLN A 27 5.22 -5.16 6.26
CA GLN A 27 4.76 -5.15 7.66
C GLN A 27 5.88 -4.78 8.66
N GLU A 28 7.11 -5.28 8.47
CA GLU A 28 8.25 -5.00 9.34
C GLU A 28 8.78 -3.56 9.22
N PHE A 29 8.41 -2.85 8.15
CA PHE A 29 8.86 -1.50 7.84
C PHE A 29 7.85 -0.42 8.26
N GLY A 30 6.72 -0.79 8.88
CA GLY A 30 5.62 0.14 9.20
C GLY A 30 5.95 1.29 10.15
N LYS A 31 7.13 1.27 10.79
CA LYS A 31 7.63 2.35 11.67
C LYS A 31 8.81 3.14 11.06
N ARG A 32 9.25 2.79 9.86
CA ARG A 32 10.37 3.44 9.18
C ARG A 32 9.91 4.72 8.49
N TYR A 33 10.79 5.71 8.46
CA TYR A 33 10.58 6.93 7.69
C TYR A 33 10.81 6.68 6.19
N PRO A 34 10.20 7.48 5.30
CA PRO A 34 10.35 7.29 3.85
C PRO A 34 11.81 7.22 3.37
N TYR A 35 12.70 8.04 3.93
CA TYR A 35 14.12 8.06 3.56
C TYR A 35 14.91 6.83 4.02
N GLU A 36 14.35 5.98 4.88
CA GLU A 36 14.93 4.70 5.30
C GLU A 36 14.51 3.54 4.38
N LEU A 37 13.62 3.78 3.41
CA LEU A 37 13.09 2.79 2.49
C LEU A 37 13.78 2.89 1.13
N SER A 38 14.00 1.76 0.46
CA SER A 38 14.45 1.75 -0.94
C SER A 38 13.37 2.36 -1.86
N GLY A 39 13.77 2.78 -3.06
CA GLY A 39 12.82 3.36 -4.04
C GLY A 39 11.61 2.45 -4.32
N GLY A 40 11.85 1.15 -4.54
CA GLY A 40 10.77 0.17 -4.74
C GLY A 40 9.89 -0.03 -3.50
N MET A 41 10.43 0.09 -2.29
CA MET A 41 9.63 0.06 -1.06
C MET A 41 8.76 1.31 -0.92
N GLN A 42 9.28 2.50 -1.28
CA GLN A 42 8.48 3.73 -1.28
C GLN A 42 7.33 3.66 -2.30
N GLN A 43 7.59 3.09 -3.49
CA GLN A 43 6.56 2.86 -4.51
C GLN A 43 5.45 1.93 -3.98
N ARG A 44 5.83 0.82 -3.32
CA ARG A 44 4.89 -0.08 -2.64
C ARG A 44 4.05 0.60 -1.57
N VAL A 45 4.64 1.48 -0.76
CA VAL A 45 3.89 2.29 0.21
C VAL A 45 2.90 3.22 -0.52
N GLY A 46 3.28 3.76 -1.67
CA GLY A 46 2.39 4.54 -2.54
C GLY A 46 1.16 3.76 -3.00
N ILE A 47 1.35 2.53 -3.48
CA ILE A 47 0.28 1.59 -3.87
C ILE A 47 -0.62 1.29 -2.66
N ALA A 48 -0.02 0.86 -1.54
CA ALA A 48 -0.73 0.57 -0.31
C ALA A 48 -1.61 1.75 0.14
N ARG A 49 -1.07 2.98 0.11
CA ARG A 49 -1.80 4.20 0.47
C ARG A 49 -2.99 4.47 -0.46
N ALA A 50 -2.83 4.24 -1.75
CA ALA A 50 -3.89 4.46 -2.74
C ALA A 50 -5.02 3.43 -2.58
N LEU A 51 -4.69 2.18 -2.29
CA LEU A 51 -5.66 1.10 -2.07
C LEU A 51 -6.38 1.19 -0.73
N ALA A 52 -5.76 1.79 0.28
CA ALA A 52 -6.29 1.79 1.64
C ALA A 52 -7.62 2.54 1.83
N ILE A 53 -8.03 3.34 0.84
CA ILE A 53 -9.30 4.06 0.83
C ILE A 53 -10.38 3.38 -0.01
N ASP A 54 -10.12 2.18 -0.52
CA ASP A 54 -11.03 1.40 -1.36
C ASP A 54 -11.60 2.22 -2.55
N PRO A 55 -10.72 2.74 -3.44
CA PRO A 55 -11.16 3.61 -4.51
C PRO A 55 -11.93 2.84 -5.60
N GLU A 56 -13.05 3.39 -6.07
CA GLU A 56 -13.80 2.83 -7.22
C GLU A 56 -12.97 2.85 -8.51
N ILE A 57 -12.07 3.82 -8.65
CA ILE A 57 -11.17 3.97 -9.79
C ILE A 57 -9.77 4.25 -9.29
N LEU A 58 -8.82 3.40 -9.69
CA LEU A 58 -7.40 3.56 -9.38
C LEU A 58 -6.62 3.84 -10.66
N LEU A 59 -6.13 5.07 -10.80
CA LEU A 59 -5.22 5.44 -11.89
C LEU A 59 -3.78 5.18 -11.46
N MET A 60 -3.05 4.44 -12.28
CA MET A 60 -1.68 4.06 -12.01
C MET A 60 -0.83 4.27 -13.26
N ASP A 61 0.33 4.90 -13.07
CA ASP A 61 1.34 5.05 -14.12
C ASP A 61 2.52 4.15 -13.76
N GLU A 62 2.73 3.10 -14.57
CA GLU A 62 3.74 2.05 -14.35
C GLU A 62 3.89 1.56 -12.89
N PRO A 63 2.79 1.18 -12.20
CA PRO A 63 2.81 0.93 -10.75
C PRO A 63 3.71 -0.22 -10.32
N PHE A 64 3.97 -1.17 -11.21
CA PHE A 64 4.68 -2.40 -10.89
C PHE A 64 6.10 -2.47 -11.47
N SER A 65 6.58 -1.41 -12.13
CA SER A 65 7.87 -1.41 -12.84
C SER A 65 9.07 -1.60 -11.90
N ALA A 66 8.98 -1.11 -10.66
CA ALA A 66 10.04 -1.24 -9.66
C ALA A 66 9.82 -2.38 -8.64
N LEU A 67 8.83 -3.26 -8.88
CA LEU A 67 8.56 -4.40 -8.01
C LEU A 67 9.29 -5.65 -8.50
N ASP A 68 9.68 -6.50 -7.56
CA ASP A 68 10.11 -7.86 -7.90
C ASP A 68 8.94 -8.70 -8.45
N GLU A 69 9.27 -9.70 -9.26
CA GLU A 69 8.29 -10.53 -9.99
C GLU A 69 7.24 -11.15 -9.06
N PHE A 70 7.66 -11.66 -7.89
CA PHE A 70 6.75 -12.29 -6.91
C PHE A 70 5.76 -11.28 -6.30
N THR A 71 6.24 -10.11 -5.89
CA THR A 71 5.36 -9.08 -5.32
C THR A 71 4.41 -8.52 -6.39
N ARG A 72 4.88 -8.41 -7.63
CA ARG A 72 4.06 -8.01 -8.78
C ARG A 72 2.95 -9.01 -9.05
N GLU A 73 3.26 -10.31 -9.12
CA GLU A 73 2.27 -11.36 -9.39
C GLU A 73 1.19 -11.41 -8.30
N LYS A 74 1.59 -11.35 -7.01
CA LYS A 74 0.65 -11.30 -5.89
C LYS A 74 -0.30 -10.10 -5.98
N LEU A 75 0.22 -8.90 -6.22
CA LEU A 75 -0.61 -7.70 -6.37
C LEU A 75 -1.48 -7.73 -7.63
N HIS A 76 -1.03 -8.39 -8.69
CA HIS A 76 -1.81 -8.55 -9.91
C HIS A 76 -3.05 -9.41 -9.65
N VAL A 77 -2.88 -10.55 -8.98
CA VAL A 77 -3.98 -11.43 -8.57
C VAL A 77 -4.92 -10.70 -7.62
N ASP A 78 -4.39 -10.08 -6.56
CA ASP A 78 -5.22 -9.42 -5.53
C ASP A 78 -5.99 -8.18 -6.04
N LEU A 79 -5.61 -7.59 -7.19
CA LEU A 79 -6.24 -6.38 -7.75
C LEU A 79 -7.10 -6.61 -8.99
N LEU A 80 -6.92 -7.73 -9.70
CA LEU A 80 -7.58 -7.98 -10.98
C LEU A 80 -8.53 -9.19 -10.98
N ASP A 81 -8.53 -10.00 -9.92
CA ASP A 81 -9.56 -11.00 -9.62
C ASP A 81 -10.59 -10.48 -8.60
#